data_AF-A0A1V4RA19-F1
#
_entry.id   AF-A0A1V4RA19-F1
#
_cell.length_a   1.000
_cell.length_b   1.000
_cell.length_c   1.000
_cell.angle_alpha   90.00
_cell.angle_beta   90.00
_cell.angle_gamma   90.00
#
_symmetry.space_group_name_H-M   'P 1'
#
loop_
_entity.id
_entity.type
_entity.pdbx_description
1 polymer ?
#
loop_
_entity_poly.entity_id
_entity_poly.type
_entity_poly.pdbx_seq_one_letter_code
_entity_poly.pdbx_strand_id
1 'polypeptide(L)'
;MKYLMKIIIIILMIFIINCTGKHNSPLENYPYEAVITGEFELIDNPCYMSNGTPCLPGVVGAVNDGVHSYILTIEGIFFFDGFVWEDRECLVGEQLAVEGLIEERVDDLGNVWLGLEVEDVNFLN
;
A
#
# COMPACT_ATOMS: atom_id res chain seq x y z
N MET A 1 -27.81 -37.18 -20.43
CA MET A 1 -27.20 -35.97 -21.03
C MET A 1 -27.70 -34.64 -20.46
N LYS A 2 -29.01 -34.44 -20.21
CA LYS A 2 -29.54 -33.14 -19.69
C LYS A 2 -28.98 -32.70 -18.32
N TYR A 3 -28.60 -33.63 -17.46
CA TYR A 3 -28.06 -33.32 -16.12
C TYR A 3 -26.57 -32.97 -16.12
N LEU A 4 -25.78 -33.57 -17.03
CA LEU A 4 -24.34 -33.32 -17.15
C LEU A 4 -24.07 -31.88 -17.61
N MET A 5 -24.89 -31.36 -18.53
CA MET A 5 -24.78 -29.99 -19.03
C MET A 5 -25.12 -28.93 -17.96
N LYS A 6 -26.04 -29.24 -17.03
CA LYS A 6 -26.37 -28.36 -15.90
C LYS A 6 -25.24 -28.29 -14.87
N ILE A 7 -24.56 -29.41 -14.61
CA ILE A 7 -23.45 -29.47 -13.65
C ILE A 7 -22.24 -28.66 -14.16
N ILE A 8 -21.94 -28.74 -15.46
CA ILE A 8 -20.84 -27.99 -16.07
C ILE A 8 -21.09 -26.47 -16.00
N ILE A 9 -22.33 -26.02 -16.21
CA ILE A 9 -22.70 -24.59 -16.10
C ILE A 9 -22.57 -24.09 -14.66
N ILE A 10 -22.94 -24.90 -13.67
CA ILE A 10 -22.84 -24.54 -12.25
C ILE A 10 -21.36 -24.45 -11.82
N ILE A 11 -20.51 -25.37 -12.27
CA ILE A 11 -19.07 -25.34 -11.97
C ILE A 11 -18.40 -24.13 -12.65
N LEU A 12 -18.79 -23.77 -13.88
CA LEU A 12 -18.29 -22.56 -14.53
C LEU A 12 -18.72 -21.28 -13.80
N MET A 13 -19.96 -21.22 -13.30
CA MET A 13 -20.44 -20.07 -12.51
C MET A 13 -19.70 -19.93 -11.18
N ILE A 14 -19.38 -21.04 -10.50
CA ILE A 14 -18.58 -21.00 -9.26
C ILE A 14 -17.14 -20.56 -9.54
N PHE A 15 -16.57 -20.91 -10.70
CA PHE A 15 -15.21 -20.49 -11.08
C PHE A 15 -15.14 -19.01 -11.49
N ILE A 16 -16.20 -18.45 -12.09
CA ILE A 16 -16.26 -17.02 -12.42
C ILE A 16 -16.46 -16.15 -11.17
N ILE A 17 -17.10 -16.67 -10.11
CA ILE A 17 -17.31 -15.94 -8.86
C ILE A 17 -16.01 -15.80 -8.04
N ASN A 18 -15.03 -16.71 -8.20
CA ASN A 18 -13.76 -16.65 -7.46
C ASN A 18 -12.65 -15.85 -8.17
N CYS A 19 -12.95 -15.12 -9.25
CA CYS A 19 -11.98 -14.27 -9.95
C CYS A 19 -12.40 -12.79 -10.01
N THR A 20 -13.18 -12.36 -9.02
CA THR A 20 -13.31 -10.93 -8.70
C THR A 20 -13.21 -10.77 -7.19
N GLY A 21 -12.02 -11.00 -6.65
CA GLY A 21 -11.62 -10.38 -5.38
C GLY A 21 -11.50 -8.88 -5.60
N LYS A 22 -12.61 -8.20 -5.92
CA LYS A 22 -12.73 -6.78 -5.63
C LYS A 22 -12.69 -6.71 -4.12
N HIS A 23 -11.56 -6.26 -3.59
CA HIS A 23 -11.50 -5.65 -2.27
C HIS A 23 -12.51 -4.50 -2.31
N ASN A 24 -13.74 -4.79 -1.91
CA ASN A 24 -14.75 -3.78 -1.65
C ASN A 24 -14.41 -3.21 -0.27
N SER A 25 -13.37 -2.39 -0.17
CA SER A 25 -13.22 -1.47 0.95
C SER A 25 -14.31 -0.41 0.80
N PRO A 26 -15.22 -0.26 1.78
CA PRO A 26 -16.28 0.73 1.69
C PRO A 26 -15.68 2.10 2.03
N LEU A 27 -15.58 2.98 1.02
CA LEU A 27 -15.07 4.38 1.07
C LEU A 27 -13.55 4.58 0.87
N GLU A 28 -13.05 4.42 -0.35
CA GLU A 28 -11.75 5.02 -0.73
C GLU A 28 -11.88 5.66 -2.11
N ASN A 29 -12.25 6.94 -2.14
CA ASN A 29 -12.10 7.76 -3.34
C ASN A 29 -10.69 8.35 -3.30
N TYR A 30 -9.72 7.65 -3.87
CA TYR A 30 -8.40 8.22 -4.08
C TYR A 30 -8.40 9.25 -5.23
N PRO A 31 -7.62 10.33 -5.15
CA PRO A 31 -6.76 10.70 -4.01
C PRO A 31 -7.54 11.48 -2.92
N TYR A 32 -7.06 11.47 -1.67
CA TYR A 32 -7.64 12.28 -0.57
C TYR A 32 -6.58 12.73 0.46
N GLU A 33 -6.81 13.90 1.07
CA GLU A 33 -5.95 14.43 2.13
C GLU A 33 -6.23 13.77 3.47
N ALA A 34 -5.17 13.44 4.21
CA ALA A 34 -5.29 12.89 5.55
C ALA A 34 -4.05 13.16 6.41
N VAL A 35 -4.22 12.94 7.72
CA VAL A 35 -3.11 12.82 8.68
C VAL A 35 -3.07 11.38 9.15
N ILE A 36 -1.97 10.69 8.85
CA ILE A 36 -1.72 9.31 9.28
C ILE A 36 -0.80 9.34 10.49
N THR A 37 -1.24 8.75 11.60
CA THR A 37 -0.40 8.55 12.78
C THR A 37 0.02 7.10 12.86
N GLY A 38 1.33 6.85 12.97
CA GLY A 38 1.85 5.49 12.99
C GLY A 38 3.34 5.39 13.28
N GLU A 39 3.83 4.15 13.24
CA GLU A 39 5.25 3.83 13.41
C GLU A 39 5.99 3.99 12.08
N PHE A 40 7.15 4.63 12.10
CA PHE A 40 8.05 4.67 10.95
C PHE A 40 8.76 3.33 10.78
N GLU A 41 8.72 2.80 9.56
CA GLU A 41 9.32 1.53 9.21
C GLU A 41 10.18 1.66 7.95
N LEU A 42 11.20 0.81 7.86
CA LEU A 42 11.93 0.55 6.63
C LEU A 42 11.51 -0.80 6.07
N ILE A 43 10.99 -0.78 4.85
CA ILE A 43 10.53 -1.97 4.16
C ILE A 43 11.62 -2.37 3.17
N ASP A 44 12.30 -3.49 3.44
CA ASP A 44 13.28 -4.07 2.52
C ASP A 44 12.69 -4.32 1.14
N ASN A 45 13.54 -4.38 0.11
CA ASN A 45 13.17 -4.55 -1.30
C ASN A 45 12.04 -5.58 -1.47
N PRO A 46 10.79 -5.11 -1.69
CA PRO A 46 9.66 -6.00 -1.63
C PRO A 46 9.51 -6.82 -2.92
N CYS A 47 10.32 -6.55 -3.96
CA CYS A 47 10.40 -7.41 -5.14
C CYS A 47 10.82 -8.86 -4.81
N TYR A 48 11.47 -9.09 -3.67
CA TYR A 48 11.84 -10.42 -3.21
C TYR A 48 10.78 -11.08 -2.32
N MET A 49 9.71 -10.37 -1.96
CA MET A 49 8.64 -10.87 -1.11
C MET A 49 7.54 -11.51 -1.98
N SER A 50 7.20 -12.77 -1.69
CA SER A 50 6.24 -13.57 -2.49
C SER A 50 4.80 -13.49 -1.93
N ASN A 51 4.33 -12.29 -1.62
CA ASN A 51 3.08 -12.03 -0.90
C ASN A 51 2.19 -10.94 -1.57
N GLY A 52 2.52 -10.49 -2.79
CA GLY A 52 1.77 -9.43 -3.47
C GLY A 52 2.13 -8.02 -3.00
N THR A 53 3.24 -7.86 -2.27
CA THR A 53 3.80 -6.54 -1.95
C THR A 53 4.37 -5.88 -3.21
N PRO A 54 4.18 -4.57 -3.40
CA PRO A 54 4.69 -3.86 -4.57
C PRO A 54 6.20 -4.02 -4.73
N CYS A 55 6.66 -4.36 -5.91
CA CYS A 55 8.06 -4.44 -6.28
C CYS A 55 8.66 -3.03 -6.42
N LEU A 56 9.05 -2.47 -5.27
CA LEU A 56 9.78 -1.20 -5.16
C LEU A 56 11.27 -1.51 -4.90
N PRO A 57 12.19 -1.23 -5.82
CA PRO A 57 13.60 -1.57 -5.61
C PRO A 57 14.15 -0.93 -4.33
N GLY A 58 15.08 -1.60 -3.63
CA GLY A 58 15.77 -1.07 -2.43
C GLY A 58 14.91 -1.00 -1.15
N VAL A 59 15.38 -0.29 -0.14
CA VAL A 59 14.69 -0.20 1.17
C VAL A 59 13.83 1.05 1.20
N VAL A 60 12.53 0.95 1.39
CA VAL A 60 11.61 2.10 1.31
C VAL A 60 11.12 2.56 2.68
N GLY A 61 10.98 3.87 2.86
CA GLY A 61 10.39 4.47 4.06
C GLY A 61 8.87 4.40 4.04
N ALA A 62 8.27 4.03 5.16
CA ALA A 62 6.82 3.93 5.31
C ALA A 62 6.35 4.38 6.70
N VAL A 63 5.06 4.71 6.80
CA VAL A 63 4.35 4.85 8.08
C VAL A 63 3.29 3.76 8.21
N ASN A 64 3.25 3.08 9.36
CA ASN A 64 2.35 1.98 9.66
C ASN A 64 1.37 2.38 10.77
N ASP A 65 0.07 2.48 10.44
CA ASP A 65 -0.99 2.85 11.40
C ASP A 65 -1.54 1.65 12.20
N GLY A 66 -0.95 0.47 12.04
CA GLY A 66 -1.38 -0.81 12.61
C GLY A 66 -2.37 -1.59 11.74
N VAL A 67 -2.85 -1.00 10.64
CA VAL A 67 -3.76 -1.62 9.67
C VAL A 67 -3.17 -1.58 8.27
N HIS A 68 -2.62 -0.43 7.87
CA HIS A 68 -2.05 -0.16 6.56
C HIS A 68 -0.64 0.39 6.68
N SER A 69 0.19 0.10 5.68
CA SER A 69 1.48 0.73 5.47
C SER A 69 1.38 1.68 4.29
N TYR A 70 1.75 2.95 4.50
CA TYR A 70 1.77 3.98 3.47
C TYR A 70 3.21 4.28 3.11
N ILE A 71 3.57 4.12 1.84
CA ILE A 71 4.90 4.43 1.34
C ILE A 71 5.03 5.93 1.20
N LEU A 72 6.05 6.52 1.83
CA LEU A 72 6.26 7.96 1.81
C LEU A 72 6.85 8.40 0.48
N THR A 73 6.26 9.42 -0.14
CA THR A 73 6.75 10.04 -1.37
C THR A 73 6.87 11.55 -1.25
N ILE A 74 7.82 12.13 -2.00
CA ILE A 74 7.92 13.58 -2.25
C ILE A 74 8.05 13.79 -3.74
N GLU A 75 7.19 14.62 -4.31
CA GLU A 75 6.99 14.82 -5.75
C GLU A 75 6.76 13.50 -6.49
N GLY A 76 6.07 12.56 -5.84
CA GLY A 76 5.83 11.21 -6.34
C GLY A 76 7.06 10.28 -6.35
N ILE A 77 8.20 10.73 -5.83
CA ILE A 77 9.43 9.93 -5.72
C ILE A 77 9.48 9.26 -4.35
N PHE A 78 9.78 7.97 -4.33
CA PHE A 78 10.05 7.22 -3.10
C PHE A 78 11.55 7.19 -2.77
N PHE A 79 11.87 6.86 -1.52
CA PHE A 79 13.23 6.91 -0.99
C PHE A 79 13.77 5.50 -0.73
N PHE A 80 15.05 5.28 -1.00
CA PHE A 80 15.69 3.96 -1.01
C PHE A 80 16.58 3.66 0.19
N ASP A 81 16.82 4.66 1.05
CA ASP A 81 17.87 4.60 2.09
C ASP A 81 17.47 5.42 3.33
N GLY A 82 16.20 5.28 3.74
CA GLY A 82 15.63 6.11 4.81
C GLY A 82 14.76 7.24 4.30
N PHE A 83 14.10 7.93 5.24
CA PHE A 83 13.32 9.12 4.97
C PHE A 83 13.86 10.25 5.85
N VAL A 84 14.10 11.41 5.23
CA VAL A 84 14.58 12.61 5.91
C VAL A 84 13.55 13.70 5.68
N TRP A 85 13.06 14.31 6.76
CA TRP A 85 12.16 15.44 6.72
C TRP A 85 12.79 16.64 7.43
N GLU A 86 12.87 17.79 6.77
CA GLU A 86 13.47 19.02 7.31
C GLU A 86 14.84 18.79 8.00
N ASP A 87 15.76 18.11 7.31
CA ASP A 87 17.10 17.77 7.81
C ASP A 87 17.13 16.79 9.01
N ARG A 88 16.00 16.17 9.36
CA ARG A 88 15.91 15.14 10.40
C ARG A 88 15.59 13.77 9.80
N GLU A 89 16.44 12.80 10.12
CA GLU A 89 16.21 11.40 9.78
C GLU A 89 15.08 10.80 10.64
N CYS A 90 14.14 10.10 9.99
CA CYS A 90 13.15 9.28 10.66
C CYS A 90 13.78 7.96 11.11
N LEU A 91 13.66 7.63 12.39
CA LEU A 91 14.25 6.40 12.95
C LEU A 91 13.22 5.27 12.94
N VAL A 92 13.64 4.06 12.60
CA VAL A 92 12.75 2.88 12.66
C VAL A 92 12.20 2.73 14.08
N GLY A 93 10.87 2.56 14.18
CA GLY A 93 10.16 2.48 15.46
C GLY A 93 9.66 3.81 16.01
N GLU A 94 10.01 4.93 15.36
CA GLU A 94 9.56 6.25 15.79
C GLU A 94 8.07 6.48 15.48
N GLN A 95 7.35 7.12 16.40
CA GLN A 95 5.96 7.48 16.17
C GLN A 95 5.89 8.83 15.46
N LEU A 96 5.18 8.87 14.33
CA LEU A 96 5.02 10.04 13.47
C LEU A 96 3.54 10.32 13.25
N ALA A 97 3.19 11.59 13.07
CA ALA A 97 1.99 11.98 12.34
C ALA A 97 2.43 12.61 11.01
N VAL A 98 2.03 12.01 9.89
CA VAL A 98 2.37 12.44 8.54
C VAL A 98 1.11 12.98 7.87
N GLU A 99 1.13 14.24 7.47
CA GLU A 99 0.07 14.90 6.71
C GLU A 99 0.39 14.84 5.22
N GLY A 100 -0.65 14.59 4.41
CA GLY A 100 -0.57 14.76 2.98
C GLY A 100 -1.61 13.97 2.20
N LEU A 101 -1.35 13.82 0.91
CA LEU A 101 -2.27 13.25 -0.05
C LEU A 101 -2.04 11.74 -0.18
N ILE A 102 -3.07 10.95 0.16
CA ILE A 102 -3.03 9.50 -0.01
C ILE A 102 -3.54 9.14 -1.40
N GLU A 103 -2.80 8.27 -2.09
CA GLU A 103 -3.12 7.80 -3.43
C GLU A 103 -2.87 6.29 -3.58
N GLU A 104 -3.75 5.62 -4.31
CA GLU A 104 -3.44 4.29 -4.83
C GLU A 104 -2.46 4.37 -6.00
N ARG A 105 -1.45 3.52 -5.96
CA ARG A 105 -0.43 3.41 -7.00
C ARG A 105 -0.26 1.95 -7.39
N VAL A 106 0.27 1.73 -8.59
CA VAL A 106 0.45 0.40 -9.17
C VAL A 106 1.91 0.26 -9.56
N ASP A 107 2.55 -0.83 -9.13
CA ASP A 107 3.92 -1.16 -9.53
C ASP A 107 3.99 -1.75 -10.96
N ASP A 108 5.20 -2.04 -11.43
CA ASP A 108 5.43 -2.63 -12.75
C ASP A 108 4.88 -4.08 -12.89
N LEU A 109 4.49 -4.72 -11.78
CA LEU A 109 3.90 -6.06 -11.73
C LEU A 109 2.37 -6.04 -11.61
N GLY A 110 1.75 -4.86 -11.48
CA GLY A 110 0.31 -4.69 -11.31
C GLY A 110 -0.18 -4.76 -9.86
N ASN A 111 0.71 -4.78 -8.87
CA ASN A 111 0.36 -4.75 -7.46
C ASN A 111 -0.02 -3.33 -7.04
N VAL A 112 -1.14 -3.20 -6.33
CA VAL A 112 -1.63 -1.92 -5.79
C VAL A 112 -1.00 -1.64 -4.44
N TRP A 113 -0.64 -0.38 -4.19
CA TRP A 113 -0.10 0.09 -2.92
C TRP A 113 -0.53 1.52 -2.61
N LEU A 114 -0.42 1.90 -1.33
CA LEU A 114 -0.78 3.23 -0.85
C LEU A 114 0.46 4.11 -0.76
N GLY A 115 0.49 5.16 -1.59
CA GLY A 115 1.45 6.24 -1.46
C GLY A 115 0.87 7.34 -0.58
N LEU A 116 1.71 7.92 0.27
CA LEU A 116 1.42 9.16 0.99
C LEU A 116 2.40 10.22 0.50
N GLU A 117 1.88 11.13 -0.32
CA GLU A 117 2.62 12.30 -0.78
C GLU A 117 2.74 13.28 0.39
N VAL A 118 3.94 13.38 0.94
CA VAL A 118 4.18 14.03 2.24
C VAL A 118 4.15 15.55 2.09
N GLU A 119 3.29 16.20 2.86
CA GLU A 119 3.21 17.65 2.99
C GLU A 119 3.81 18.15 4.31
N ASP A 120 3.63 17.40 5.40
CA ASP A 120 4.23 17.69 6.71
C ASP A 120 4.47 16.41 7.54
N VAL A 121 5.45 16.47 8.46
CA VAL A 121 5.75 15.40 9.41
C VAL A 121 5.94 15.97 10.81
N ASN A 122 5.15 15.45 11.75
CA ASN A 122 5.27 15.74 13.17
C ASN A 122 5.78 14.52 13.94
N PHE A 123 6.89 14.70 14.65
CA PHE A 123 7.54 13.67 15.46
C PHE A 123 6.88 13.57 16.85
N LEU A 124 6.28 12.42 17.14
CA LEU A 124 5.55 12.16 18.37
C LEU A 124 6.48 11.49 19.38
N ASN A 125 6.94 12.27 20.37
CA ASN A 125 7.84 11.80 21.45
C ASN A 125 7.12 10.91 22.48
#